data_AF-A0A3D4M6U2-F1
#
_entry.id   AF-A0A3D4M6U2-F1
#
_cell.length_a   1.000
_cell.length_b   1.000
_cell.length_c   1.000
_cell.angle_alpha   90.00
_cell.angle_beta   90.00
_cell.angle_gamma   90.00
#
_symmetry.space_group_name_H-M   'P 1'
#
loop_
_entity.id
_entity.type
_entity.pdbx_description
1 polymer ?
#
loop_
_entity_poly.entity_id
_entity_poly.type
_entity_poly.pdbx_seq_one_letter_code
_entity_poly.pdbx_strand_id
1 'polypeptide(L)'
;MNPLKQAYSSLFLSRRFFIGIGVLVLLFTLSFILPWLFLPAKVIFFLFCLIPIAEIVFLFTGKGISAERTLINKFSNGDENPIRLSLHSQFAFPCRIEVYDELPPEWQVRNFYKSLTLKPGDTQTILYTYRPTRRGAYSFGHIQVLASMGPGLVQRKIQGGSPQEIVVYPSYLSMLKYEYLAISNTLIDSGIKKIRRIGQHSEFEKIKDYVPGDDFRTINWKATARRGKLMANLFQDERSQQVYCIIDKGRVMNQPFENMTLLDHAINASLVLANIAIKKYDKAGLITFDEEQVQMLPASRKSGHMLRFQEMLYRQSTRFLESDYERLFLKLKHQVTQRSLLILFTNFDTVSSMQRRLPYIKAMAKNHLLLVVFFENTETLELIHKKARNTHDVYRKMVAEKVRYEKEQIVAELRKNGILSLLSSPADLTLNTINRYLELKARGMI
;
A
#
# COMPACT_ATOMS: atom_id res chain seq x y z
N MET A 1 23.95 24.45 28.15
CA MET A 1 23.45 23.29 28.93
C MET A 1 24.68 22.58 29.50
N ASN A 2 24.74 22.30 30.80
CA ASN A 2 25.96 21.83 31.47
C ASN A 2 26.40 20.45 30.91
N PRO A 3 27.62 20.30 30.32
CA PRO A 3 28.04 19.08 29.63
C PRO A 3 27.99 17.82 30.52
N LEU A 4 28.22 18.01 31.82
CA LEU A 4 28.10 16.96 32.86
C LEU A 4 26.66 16.43 33.01
N LYS A 5 25.65 17.30 32.89
CA LYS A 5 24.24 16.91 33.00
C LYS A 5 23.79 16.10 31.78
N GLN A 6 24.31 16.45 30.60
CA GLN A 6 24.07 15.71 29.35
C GLN A 6 24.77 14.35 29.37
N ALA A 7 26.01 14.29 29.90
CA ALA A 7 26.74 13.05 30.07
C ALA A 7 26.03 12.07 31.02
N TYR A 8 25.49 12.56 32.13
CA TYR A 8 24.71 11.74 33.07
C TYR A 8 23.43 11.17 32.43
N SER A 9 22.68 11.99 31.68
CA SER A 9 21.46 11.55 31.00
C SER A 9 21.68 10.56 29.84
N SER A 10 22.93 10.43 29.38
CA SER A 10 23.30 9.56 28.26
C SER A 10 24.09 8.32 28.69
N LEU A 11 24.39 8.16 29.98
CA LEU A 11 25.10 7.01 30.51
C LEU A 11 24.10 5.91 30.91
N PHE A 12 24.29 4.70 30.38
CA PHE A 12 23.50 3.52 30.72
C PHE A 12 24.41 2.39 31.18
N LEU A 13 24.00 1.70 32.25
CA LEU A 13 24.66 0.48 32.71
C LEU A 13 24.00 -0.71 32.01
N SER A 14 24.81 -1.54 31.37
CA SER A 14 24.29 -2.68 30.63
C SER A 14 23.83 -3.80 31.57
N ARG A 15 23.04 -4.74 31.05
CA ARG A 15 22.70 -5.98 31.78
C ARG A 15 23.95 -6.75 32.25
N ARG A 16 25.07 -6.66 31.52
CA ARG A 16 26.33 -7.34 31.87
C ARG A 16 26.97 -6.76 33.12
N PHE A 17 26.82 -5.46 33.37
CA PHE A 17 27.29 -4.82 34.60
C PHE A 17 26.60 -5.41 35.82
N PHE A 18 25.26 -5.53 35.78
CA PHE A 18 24.48 -6.11 36.88
C PHE A 18 24.78 -7.60 37.09
N ILE A 19 24.96 -8.37 36.00
CA ILE A 19 25.42 -9.76 36.10
C ILE A 19 26.81 -9.84 36.73
N GLY A 20 27.73 -8.95 36.35
CA GLY A 20 29.07 -8.88 36.92
C GLY A 20 29.07 -8.61 38.42
N ILE A 21 28.21 -7.70 38.89
CA ILE A 21 27.99 -7.48 40.33
C ILE A 21 27.49 -8.77 41.00
N GLY A 22 26.50 -9.44 40.42
CA GLY A 22 25.98 -10.70 40.97
C GLY A 22 27.04 -11.80 41.07
N VAL A 23 27.89 -11.94 40.05
CA VAL A 23 29.02 -12.87 40.05
C VAL A 23 30.06 -12.49 41.09
N LEU A 24 30.37 -11.21 41.26
CA LEU A 24 31.29 -10.74 42.31
C LEU A 24 30.77 -11.07 43.71
N VAL A 25 29.49 -10.81 43.98
CA VAL A 25 28.85 -11.16 45.26
C VAL A 25 28.93 -12.67 45.50
N LEU A 26 28.66 -13.48 44.47
CA LEU A 26 28.77 -14.94 44.56
C LEU A 26 30.22 -15.40 44.84
N LEU A 27 31.21 -14.81 44.17
CA LEU A 27 32.63 -15.14 44.39
C LEU A 27 33.07 -14.79 45.81
N PHE A 28 32.67 -13.62 46.33
CA PHE A 28 32.99 -13.23 47.71
C PHE A 28 32.29 -14.11 48.74
N THR A 29 31.03 -14.48 48.53
CA THR A 29 30.33 -15.41 49.43
C THR A 29 30.94 -16.81 49.42
N LEU A 30 31.29 -17.34 48.24
CA LEU A 30 32.00 -18.62 48.12
C LEU A 30 33.41 -18.58 48.72
N SER A 31 34.08 -17.44 48.71
CA SER A 31 35.41 -17.29 49.32
C SER A 31 35.41 -17.49 50.84
N PHE A 32 34.24 -17.39 51.50
CA PHE A 32 34.09 -17.72 52.91
C PHE A 32 34.21 -19.22 53.17
N ILE A 33 33.76 -20.06 52.22
CA ILE A 33 33.82 -21.52 52.29
C ILE A 33 35.16 -22.03 51.73
N LEU A 34 35.67 -21.37 50.69
CA LEU A 34 36.88 -21.74 49.95
C LEU A 34 37.89 -20.57 49.97
N PRO A 35 38.77 -20.48 50.99
CA PRO A 35 39.63 -19.32 51.20
C PRO A 35 40.56 -18.97 50.02
N TRP A 36 40.95 -19.95 49.20
CA TRP A 36 41.81 -19.74 48.03
C TRP A 36 41.14 -18.87 46.94
N LEU A 37 39.80 -18.77 46.92
CA LEU A 37 39.06 -17.91 45.99
C LEU A 37 39.12 -16.42 46.35
N PHE A 38 39.54 -16.06 47.56
CA PHE A 38 39.52 -14.68 48.04
C PHE A 38 40.47 -13.74 47.27
N LEU A 39 41.69 -14.21 47.01
CA LEU A 39 42.69 -13.46 46.23
C LEU A 39 42.21 -13.20 44.78
N PRO A 40 41.78 -14.25 44.03
CA PRO A 40 41.16 -14.06 42.72
C PRO A 40 39.95 -13.12 42.74
N ALA A 41 39.06 -13.25 43.73
CA ALA A 41 37.88 -12.38 43.86
C ALA A 41 38.24 -10.90 44.02
N LYS A 42 39.26 -10.58 44.83
CA LYS A 42 39.78 -9.21 44.97
C LYS A 42 40.35 -8.66 43.66
N VAL A 43 41.13 -9.46 42.92
CA VAL A 43 41.70 -9.04 41.63
C VAL A 43 40.57 -8.75 40.63
N ILE A 44 39.59 -9.66 40.52
CA ILE A 44 38.43 -9.50 39.65
C ILE A 44 37.62 -8.26 40.05
N PHE A 45 37.47 -7.98 41.35
CA PHE A 45 36.80 -6.78 41.84
C PHE A 45 37.49 -5.48 41.38
N PHE A 46 38.82 -5.37 41.56
CA PHE A 46 39.54 -4.17 41.12
C PHE A 46 39.49 -4.01 39.59
N LEU A 47 39.60 -5.10 38.83
CA LEU A 47 39.41 -5.06 37.37
C LEU A 47 37.99 -4.62 36.99
N PHE A 48 36.97 -5.14 37.67
CA PHE A 48 35.58 -4.76 37.44
C PHE A 48 35.30 -3.30 37.79
N CYS A 49 36.02 -2.70 38.73
CA CYS A 49 35.93 -1.27 39.02
C CYS A 49 36.64 -0.42 37.95
N LEU A 50 37.80 -0.87 37.45
CA LEU A 50 38.60 -0.13 36.47
C LEU A 50 38.01 -0.16 35.06
N ILE A 51 37.44 -1.28 34.62
CA ILE A 51 36.92 -1.46 33.25
C ILE A 51 35.80 -0.45 32.90
N PRO A 52 34.72 -0.28 33.71
CA PRO A 52 33.67 0.69 33.43
C PRO A 52 34.19 2.12 33.38
N ILE A 53 35.16 2.48 34.23
CA ILE A 53 35.78 3.81 34.23
C ILE A 53 36.49 4.05 32.90
N ALA A 54 37.29 3.07 32.46
CA ALA A 54 37.95 3.14 31.15
C ALA A 54 36.91 3.24 30.01
N GLU A 55 35.86 2.41 30.01
CA GLU A 55 34.79 2.46 29.02
C GLU A 55 34.09 3.83 28.98
N ILE A 56 33.81 4.45 30.14
CA ILE A 56 33.25 5.81 30.21
C ILE A 56 34.19 6.82 29.58
N VAL A 57 35.48 6.81 29.93
CA VAL A 57 36.44 7.77 29.38
C VAL A 57 36.51 7.65 27.86
N PHE A 58 36.64 6.43 27.31
CA PHE A 58 36.70 6.23 25.86
C PHE A 58 35.39 6.61 25.16
N LEU A 59 34.24 6.22 25.70
CA LEU A 59 32.94 6.50 25.10
C LEU A 59 32.59 7.99 25.09
N PHE A 60 33.02 8.78 26.10
CA PHE A 60 32.65 10.20 26.24
C PHE A 60 33.69 11.19 25.70
N THR A 61 34.94 10.77 25.45
CA THR A 61 35.98 11.65 24.87
C THR A 61 35.78 11.91 23.36
N GLY A 62 35.15 10.98 22.64
CA GLY A 62 34.86 11.11 21.20
C GLY A 62 33.53 11.81 20.86
N LYS A 63 33.41 12.28 19.61
CA LYS A 63 32.16 12.84 19.05
C LYS A 63 31.02 11.82 18.89
N GLY A 64 31.32 10.52 19.01
CA GLY A 64 30.32 9.46 19.09
C GLY A 64 30.01 8.82 17.74
N ILE A 65 28.72 8.73 17.42
CA ILE A 65 28.19 8.16 16.18
C ILE A 65 27.26 9.18 15.56
N SER A 66 27.47 9.48 14.28
CA SER A 66 26.46 10.21 13.50
C SER A 66 25.45 9.22 12.96
N ALA A 67 24.16 9.48 13.20
CA ALA A 67 23.07 8.69 12.64
C ALA A 67 22.16 9.61 11.83
N GLU A 68 21.86 9.22 10.59
CA GLU A 68 20.97 9.95 9.71
C GLU A 68 19.91 9.03 9.14
N ARG A 69 18.69 9.55 9.03
CA ARG A 69 17.55 8.89 8.40
C ARG A 69 17.34 9.46 7.02
N THR A 70 17.31 8.59 6.01
CA THR A 70 16.90 8.96 4.66
C THR A 70 15.56 8.29 4.35
N LEU A 71 14.55 9.12 4.14
CA LEU A 71 13.20 8.71 3.72
C LEU A 71 13.00 9.02 2.24
N ILE A 72 12.12 8.26 1.60
CA ILE A 72 11.52 8.67 0.34
C ILE A 72 10.49 9.78 0.59
N ASN A 73 10.23 10.62 -0.42
CA ASN A 73 9.39 11.81 -0.27
C ASN A 73 7.96 11.53 0.22
N LYS A 74 7.40 10.37 -0.12
CA LYS A 74 6.02 9.97 0.22
C LYS A 74 5.98 8.46 0.45
N PHE A 75 5.22 8.04 1.46
CA PHE A 75 4.96 6.63 1.70
C PHE A 75 3.71 6.18 0.96
N SER A 76 3.66 4.90 0.63
CA SER A 76 2.61 4.25 -0.14
C SER A 76 1.78 3.37 0.79
N ASN A 77 0.50 3.70 0.94
CA ASN A 77 -0.43 2.99 1.83
C ASN A 77 -0.66 1.55 1.36
N GLY A 78 -0.36 0.59 2.23
CA GLY A 78 -0.49 -0.83 1.96
C GLY A 78 0.72 -1.49 1.30
N ASP A 79 1.78 -0.74 0.99
CA ASP A 79 3.02 -1.28 0.40
C ASP A 79 4.19 -1.21 1.40
N GLU A 80 5.23 -2.01 1.17
CA GLU A 80 6.49 -1.94 1.91
C GLU A 80 7.30 -0.70 1.49
N ASN A 81 7.48 0.25 2.41
CA ASN A 81 8.23 1.47 2.16
C ASN A 81 9.65 1.36 2.75
N PRO A 82 10.70 1.53 1.94
CA PRO A 82 12.08 1.42 2.42
C PRO A 82 12.48 2.64 3.25
N ILE A 83 13.14 2.36 4.38
CA ILE A 83 13.75 3.34 5.27
C ILE A 83 15.23 3.01 5.39
N ARG A 84 16.08 4.02 5.19
CA ARG A 84 17.53 3.88 5.25
C ARG A 84 18.07 4.64 6.45
N LEU A 85 18.81 3.94 7.30
CA LEU A 85 19.59 4.55 8.38
C LEU A 85 21.08 4.47 8.02
N SER A 86 21.73 5.62 7.96
CA SER A 86 23.17 5.74 7.74
C SER A 86 23.85 6.03 9.06
N LEU A 87 24.80 5.17 9.46
CA LEU A 87 25.47 5.22 10.74
C LEU A 87 26.97 5.34 10.51
N HIS A 88 27.56 6.44 10.95
CA HIS A 88 28.98 6.72 10.81
C HIS A 88 29.66 6.76 12.17
N SER A 89 30.65 5.88 12.38
CA SER A 89 31.44 5.84 13.60
C SER A 89 32.50 6.93 13.59
N GLN A 90 32.44 7.84 14.56
CA GLN A 90 33.50 8.83 14.81
C GLN A 90 34.41 8.41 15.97
N PHE A 91 34.29 7.15 16.43
CA PHE A 91 35.18 6.57 17.41
C PHE A 91 36.49 6.11 16.77
N ALA A 92 37.59 6.21 17.52
CA ALA A 92 38.90 5.69 17.13
C ALA A 92 39.07 4.19 17.43
N PHE A 93 38.04 3.54 17.98
CA PHE A 93 38.04 2.13 18.38
C PHE A 93 36.81 1.40 17.83
N PRO A 94 36.85 0.05 17.69
CA PRO A 94 35.68 -0.71 17.30
C PRO A 94 34.61 -0.66 18.39
N CYS A 95 33.37 -0.34 18.02
CA CYS A 95 32.26 -0.23 18.95
C CYS A 95 31.09 -1.12 18.52
N ARG A 96 30.41 -1.71 19.50
CA ARG A 96 29.13 -2.39 19.29
C ARG A 96 28.02 -1.40 19.53
N ILE A 97 27.10 -1.32 18.59
CA ILE A 97 25.99 -0.39 18.64
C ILE A 97 24.66 -1.14 18.68
N GLU A 98 23.70 -0.55 19.36
CA GLU A 98 22.29 -0.93 19.29
C GLU A 98 21.51 0.28 18.81
N VAL A 99 20.77 0.11 17.72
CA VAL A 99 20.06 1.18 17.03
C VAL A 99 18.57 0.97 17.24
N TYR A 100 17.95 2.00 17.80
CA TYR A 100 16.51 2.11 17.99
C TYR A 100 16.04 3.31 17.18
N ASP A 101 15.01 3.08 16.39
CA ASP A 101 14.42 4.12 15.58
C ASP A 101 13.05 4.48 16.15
N GLU A 102 12.84 5.74 16.54
CA GLU A 102 11.56 6.23 17.04
C GLU A 102 10.58 6.38 15.88
N LEU A 103 9.86 5.29 15.62
CA LEU A 103 8.77 5.25 14.65
C LEU A 103 7.55 6.04 15.16
N PRO A 104 6.71 6.56 14.26
CA PRO A 104 5.44 7.19 14.61
C PRO A 104 4.62 6.33 15.58
N PRO A 105 4.10 6.91 16.68
CA PRO A 105 3.41 6.14 17.72
C PRO A 105 2.15 5.43 17.21
N GLU A 106 1.50 5.97 16.18
CA GLU A 106 0.31 5.40 15.54
C GLU A 106 0.58 4.03 14.91
N TRP A 107 1.82 3.74 14.57
CA TRP A 107 2.22 2.48 13.95
C TRP A 107 2.33 1.34 14.97
N GLN A 108 2.40 1.67 16.27
CA GLN A 108 2.51 0.71 17.38
C GLN A 108 3.64 -0.33 17.23
N VAL A 109 4.63 -0.07 16.39
CA VAL A 109 5.82 -0.91 16.25
C VAL A 109 6.79 -0.59 17.38
N ARG A 110 6.95 -1.54 18.31
CA ARG A 110 7.84 -1.38 19.49
C ARG A 110 9.11 -2.22 19.44
N ASN A 111 9.26 -3.05 18.42
CA ASN A 111 10.28 -4.10 18.38
C ASN A 111 11.41 -3.79 17.39
N PHE A 112 11.52 -2.55 16.89
CA PHE A 112 12.62 -2.20 16.01
C PHE A 112 13.92 -2.14 16.79
N TYR A 113 14.78 -3.12 16.55
CA TYR A 113 16.10 -3.26 17.17
C TYR A 113 17.08 -3.82 16.14
N LYS A 114 18.21 -3.15 15.99
CA LYS A 114 19.34 -3.66 15.21
C LYS A 114 20.63 -3.51 16.00
N SER A 115 21.43 -4.58 16.05
CA SER A 115 22.76 -4.55 16.65
C SER A 115 23.80 -4.88 15.61
N LEU A 116 24.88 -4.10 15.59
CA LEU A 116 26.01 -4.27 14.69
C LEU A 116 27.30 -3.78 15.33
N THR A 117 28.45 -4.12 14.73
CA THR A 117 29.76 -3.65 15.17
C THR A 117 30.33 -2.74 14.11
N LEU A 118 30.70 -1.51 14.49
CA LEU A 118 31.37 -0.54 13.61
C LEU A 118 32.86 -0.53 13.91
N LYS A 119 33.67 -0.55 12.85
CA LYS A 119 35.10 -0.28 12.94
C LYS A 119 35.36 1.24 13.09
N PRO A 120 36.56 1.68 13.49
CA PRO A 120 36.91 3.10 13.52
C PRO A 120 36.69 3.74 12.14
N GLY A 121 35.97 4.87 12.09
CA GLY A 121 35.68 5.59 10.83
C GLY A 121 34.72 4.88 9.86
N ASP A 122 34.19 3.71 10.23
CA ASP A 122 33.33 2.90 9.37
C ASP A 122 31.94 3.54 9.19
N THR A 123 31.32 3.29 8.05
CA THR A 123 29.95 3.71 7.74
C THR A 123 29.13 2.50 7.36
N GLN A 124 28.08 2.22 8.12
CA GLN A 124 27.15 1.15 7.80
C GLN A 124 25.75 1.69 7.54
N THR A 125 25.06 1.03 6.62
CA THR A 125 23.70 1.36 6.24
C THR A 125 22.77 0.23 6.67
N ILE A 126 21.75 0.56 7.46
CA ILE A 126 20.66 -0.35 7.78
C ILE A 126 19.49 -0.03 6.86
N LEU A 127 19.07 -1.01 6.07
CA LEU A 127 17.84 -0.94 5.29
C LEU A 127 16.77 -1.78 5.99
N TYR A 128 15.62 -1.17 6.24
CA TYR A 128 14.42 -1.88 6.68
C TYR A 128 13.18 -1.30 5.98
N THR A 129 12.07 -2.00 6.04
CA THR A 129 10.82 -1.56 5.43
C THR A 129 9.72 -1.43 6.48
N TYR A 130 8.73 -0.58 6.17
CA TYR A 130 7.50 -0.49 6.93
C TYR A 130 6.29 -0.38 6.00
N ARG A 131 5.22 -1.14 6.32
CA ARG A 131 3.94 -1.14 5.61
C ARG A 131 2.89 -0.33 6.40
N PRO A 132 2.68 0.97 6.08
CA PRO A 132 1.60 1.74 6.68
C PRO A 132 0.26 1.24 6.16
N THR A 133 -0.72 1.10 7.05
CA THR A 133 -2.07 0.62 6.71
C THR A 133 -3.13 1.72 6.80
N ARG A 134 -2.74 2.90 7.25
CA ARG A 134 -3.59 4.10 7.32
C ARG A 134 -2.90 5.24 6.57
N ARG A 135 -3.69 6.02 5.83
CA ARG A 135 -3.25 7.28 5.23
C ARG A 135 -3.19 8.38 6.28
N GLY A 136 -2.29 9.33 6.09
CA GLY A 136 -2.15 10.49 6.97
C GLY A 136 -0.73 11.07 6.95
N ALA A 137 -0.54 12.10 7.75
CA ALA A 137 0.78 12.63 8.08
C ALA A 137 1.27 11.96 9.37
N TYR A 138 2.55 11.59 9.39
CA TYR A 138 3.21 10.94 10.51
C TYR A 138 4.55 11.62 10.78
N SER A 139 4.98 11.63 12.03
CA SER A 139 6.27 12.18 12.42
C SER A 139 7.16 11.09 12.99
N PHE A 140 8.33 10.95 12.38
CA PHE A 140 9.41 10.17 12.98
C PHE A 140 10.07 10.98 14.09
N GLY A 141 10.43 10.30 15.17
CA GLY A 141 11.24 10.86 16.23
C GLY A 141 12.73 10.80 15.90
N HIS A 142 13.54 10.63 16.93
CA HIS A 142 14.98 10.53 16.81
C HIS A 142 15.46 9.09 16.62
N ILE A 143 16.67 8.95 16.11
CA ILE A 143 17.42 7.68 16.14
C ILE A 143 18.19 7.66 17.46
N GLN A 144 17.91 6.66 18.29
CA GLN A 144 18.64 6.44 19.53
C GLN A 144 19.67 5.33 19.30
N VAL A 145 20.94 5.64 19.48
CA VAL A 145 22.04 4.70 19.34
C VAL A 145 22.69 4.47 20.70
N LEU A 146 22.69 3.24 21.19
CA LEU A 146 23.47 2.85 22.36
C LEU A 146 24.81 2.29 21.90
N ALA A 147 25.90 3.00 22.17
CA ALA A 147 27.25 2.58 21.84
C ALA A 147 27.94 1.93 23.05
N SER A 148 28.63 0.83 22.82
CA SER A 148 29.44 0.12 23.82
C SER A 148 30.76 -0.32 23.23
N MET A 149 31.76 -0.52 24.09
CA MET A 149 33.10 -0.97 23.72
C MET A 149 33.43 -2.25 24.47
N GLY A 150 34.20 -3.15 23.86
CA GLY A 150 34.80 -4.30 24.54
C GLY A 150 33.79 -5.15 25.34
N PRO A 151 33.98 -5.36 26.66
CA PRO A 151 33.06 -6.09 27.53
C PRO A 151 31.64 -5.51 27.55
N GLY A 152 31.50 -4.21 27.32
CA GLY A 152 30.22 -3.52 27.20
C GLY A 152 29.47 -3.47 28.52
N LEU A 153 30.17 -3.13 29.60
CA LEU A 153 29.56 -2.89 30.91
C LEU A 153 28.82 -1.56 30.94
N VAL A 154 29.32 -0.59 30.16
CA VAL A 154 28.76 0.75 30.00
C VAL A 154 28.30 0.96 28.56
N GLN A 155 27.17 1.66 28.43
CA GLN A 155 26.61 2.11 27.17
C GLN A 155 26.48 3.65 27.20
N ARG A 156 26.83 4.29 26.08
CA ARG A 156 26.54 5.71 25.84
C ARG A 156 25.37 5.83 24.87
N LYS A 157 24.29 6.47 25.30
CA LYS A 157 23.16 6.86 24.46
C LYS A 157 23.51 8.10 23.65
N ILE A 158 23.42 7.97 22.33
CA ILE A 158 23.69 9.00 21.36
C ILE A 158 22.41 9.20 20.56
N GLN A 159 21.92 10.43 20.54
CA GLN A 159 20.75 10.82 19.77
C GLN A 159 21.23 11.35 18.42
N GLY A 160 20.81 10.70 17.35
CA GLY A 160 21.04 11.14 15.98
C GLY A 160 19.72 11.22 15.22
N GLY A 161 19.76 11.70 13.98
CA GLY A 161 18.57 11.96 13.18
C GLY A 161 17.74 13.14 13.70
N SER A 162 17.29 13.98 12.78
CA SER A 162 16.25 14.95 13.06
C SER A 162 14.87 14.30 12.98
N PRO A 163 13.88 14.80 13.73
CA PRO A 163 12.48 14.47 13.49
C PRO A 163 12.13 14.81 12.03
N GLN A 164 11.45 13.89 11.35
CA GLN A 164 11.08 14.03 9.95
C GLN A 164 9.60 13.73 9.79
N GLU A 165 8.87 14.63 9.12
CA GLU A 165 7.48 14.39 8.76
C GLU A 165 7.39 13.62 7.45
N ILE A 166 6.47 12.66 7.39
CA ILE A 166 6.20 11.87 6.20
C ILE A 166 4.69 11.80 5.97
N VAL A 167 4.28 11.89 4.71
CA VAL A 167 2.89 11.73 4.31
C VAL A 167 2.71 10.38 3.62
N VAL A 168 1.73 9.61 4.09
CA VAL A 168 1.31 8.35 3.49
C VAL A 168 0.17 8.60 2.52
N TYR A 169 0.46 8.45 1.23
CA TYR A 169 -0.49 8.60 0.13
C TYR A 169 -1.11 7.25 -0.28
N PRO A 170 -2.24 7.26 -1.02
CA PRO A 170 -2.72 6.09 -1.75
C PRO A 170 -1.61 5.43 -2.58
N SER A 171 -1.70 4.11 -2.76
CA SER A 171 -0.62 3.21 -3.20
C SER A 171 0.06 3.62 -4.53
N TYR A 172 1.07 4.48 -4.40
CA TYR A 172 1.88 5.02 -5.49
C TYR A 172 2.85 3.96 -6.04
N LEU A 173 3.42 3.12 -5.17
CA LEU A 173 4.33 2.05 -5.58
C LEU A 173 3.59 1.01 -6.43
N SER A 174 2.38 0.60 -6.02
CA SER A 174 1.56 -0.28 -6.87
C SER A 174 1.17 0.39 -8.18
N MET A 175 0.82 1.68 -8.16
CA MET A 175 0.55 2.44 -9.39
C MET A 175 1.71 2.36 -10.39
N LEU A 176 2.95 2.60 -9.94
CA LEU A 176 4.15 2.49 -10.78
C LEU A 176 4.39 1.05 -11.26
N LYS A 177 4.21 0.05 -10.38
CA LYS A 177 4.35 -1.38 -10.72
C LYS A 177 3.39 -1.77 -11.85
N TYR A 178 2.11 -1.47 -11.71
CA TYR A 178 1.10 -1.83 -12.72
C TYR A 178 1.21 -0.98 -13.98
N GLU A 179 1.64 0.27 -13.87
CA GLU A 179 2.00 1.09 -15.02
C GLU A 179 3.09 0.41 -15.86
N TYR A 180 4.18 -0.04 -15.22
CA TYR A 180 5.26 -0.75 -15.89
C TYR A 180 4.74 -2.03 -16.58
N LEU A 181 3.92 -2.82 -15.89
CA LEU A 181 3.32 -4.03 -16.44
C LEU A 181 2.39 -3.76 -17.63
N ALA A 182 1.62 -2.66 -17.59
CA ALA A 182 0.69 -2.26 -18.66
C ALA A 182 1.39 -1.73 -19.92
N ILE A 183 2.60 -1.20 -19.76
CA ILE A 183 3.46 -0.72 -20.87
C ILE A 183 4.25 -1.88 -21.49
N SER A 184 4.82 -2.75 -20.66
CA SER A 184 5.70 -3.85 -21.10
C SER A 184 4.97 -4.98 -21.83
N ASN A 185 3.63 -4.91 -21.97
CA ASN A 185 2.76 -6.03 -22.37
C ASN A 185 2.97 -7.31 -21.51
N THR A 186 3.72 -7.24 -20.40
CA THR A 186 4.02 -8.39 -19.52
C THR A 186 2.86 -8.75 -18.59
N LEU A 187 1.78 -7.97 -18.56
CA LEU A 187 0.50 -8.42 -17.98
C LEU A 187 -0.01 -9.74 -18.61
N ILE A 188 0.49 -10.11 -19.80
CA ILE A 188 0.22 -11.38 -20.49
C ILE A 188 0.68 -12.60 -19.66
N ASP A 189 1.81 -12.52 -18.94
CA ASP A 189 2.37 -13.66 -18.18
C ASP A 189 1.69 -13.89 -16.82
N SER A 190 0.87 -12.94 -16.34
CA SER A 190 0.13 -13.05 -15.07
C SER A 190 -1.34 -13.50 -15.24
N GLY A 191 -1.66 -14.20 -16.33
CA GLY A 191 -2.97 -14.84 -16.53
C GLY A 191 -3.93 -14.16 -17.50
N ILE A 192 -3.47 -13.21 -18.32
CA ILE A 192 -4.33 -12.59 -19.35
C ILE A 192 -4.43 -13.50 -20.58
N LYS A 193 -5.65 -13.96 -20.90
CA LYS A 193 -5.95 -14.56 -22.21
C LYS A 193 -5.63 -13.55 -23.31
N LYS A 194 -4.72 -13.94 -24.22
CA LYS A 194 -4.34 -13.19 -25.42
C LYS A 194 -5.57 -12.96 -26.31
N ILE A 195 -6.27 -11.85 -26.13
CA ILE A 195 -7.23 -11.38 -27.13
C ILE A 195 -6.39 -10.67 -28.19
N ARG A 196 -6.34 -11.25 -29.39
CA ARG A 196 -5.59 -10.69 -30.54
C ARG A 196 -5.97 -9.22 -30.72
N ARG A 197 -4.98 -8.35 -30.64
CA ARG A 197 -5.10 -6.92 -30.91
C ARG A 197 -4.34 -6.63 -32.20
N ILE A 198 -5.02 -6.08 -33.20
CA ILE A 198 -4.45 -5.70 -34.50
C ILE A 198 -4.07 -4.22 -34.41
N GLY A 199 -2.87 -3.89 -34.88
CA GLY A 199 -2.13 -2.68 -34.49
C GLY A 199 -2.55 -1.34 -35.11
N GLN A 200 -2.40 -0.29 -34.30
CA GLN A 200 -1.55 0.91 -34.47
C GLN A 200 -1.70 1.78 -35.73
N HIS A 201 -2.89 2.36 -35.90
CA HIS A 201 -3.21 3.79 -36.06
C HIS A 201 -4.54 3.82 -36.81
N SER A 202 -5.61 4.12 -36.07
CA SER A 202 -6.99 3.75 -36.37
C SER A 202 -7.16 2.23 -36.56
N GLU A 203 -8.01 1.59 -35.75
CA GLU A 203 -8.18 0.14 -35.88
C GLU A 203 -8.83 -0.16 -37.23
N PHE A 204 -8.16 -0.98 -38.05
CA PHE A 204 -8.74 -1.46 -39.30
C PHE A 204 -10.05 -2.20 -38.98
N GLU A 205 -11.18 -1.65 -39.41
CA GLU A 205 -12.52 -2.20 -39.15
C GLU A 205 -12.84 -3.28 -40.20
N LYS A 206 -12.74 -2.89 -41.47
CA LYS A 206 -13.05 -3.74 -42.63
C LYS A 206 -12.49 -3.13 -43.91
N ILE A 207 -12.37 -3.97 -44.94
CA ILE A 207 -12.13 -3.50 -46.30
C ILE A 207 -13.48 -3.21 -46.92
N LYS A 208 -13.71 -1.98 -47.35
CA LYS A 208 -14.90 -1.58 -48.12
C LYS A 208 -14.51 -1.28 -49.57
N ASP A 209 -15.52 -1.25 -50.43
CA ASP A 209 -15.34 -0.70 -51.78
C ASP A 209 -14.96 0.78 -51.66
N TYR A 210 -13.96 1.19 -52.44
CA TYR A 210 -13.52 2.59 -52.49
C TYR A 210 -14.61 3.43 -53.17
N VAL A 211 -15.05 4.50 -52.51
CA VAL A 211 -16.00 5.47 -53.07
C VAL A 211 -15.24 6.75 -53.42
N PRO A 212 -15.47 7.38 -54.58
CA PRO A 212 -14.89 8.68 -54.90
C PRO A 212 -15.18 9.70 -53.79
N GLY A 213 -14.13 10.14 -53.08
CA GLY A 213 -14.22 10.96 -51.88
C GLY A 213 -13.49 10.37 -50.66
N ASP A 214 -13.21 9.06 -50.66
CA ASP A 214 -12.32 8.43 -49.69
C ASP A 214 -10.86 8.87 -49.90
N ASP A 215 -10.08 9.00 -48.81
CA ASP A 215 -8.65 9.36 -48.90
C ASP A 215 -7.87 8.26 -49.64
N PHE A 216 -7.15 8.62 -50.69
CA PHE A 216 -6.33 7.73 -51.51
C PHE A 216 -5.26 6.98 -50.70
N ARG A 217 -4.83 7.53 -49.55
CA ARG A 217 -3.87 6.88 -48.65
C ARG A 217 -4.44 5.63 -47.96
N THR A 218 -5.76 5.49 -47.94
CA THR A 218 -6.45 4.35 -47.33
C THR A 218 -6.62 3.17 -48.28
N ILE A 219 -6.23 3.30 -49.56
CA ILE A 219 -6.38 2.25 -50.57
C ILE A 219 -5.57 0.99 -50.20
N ASN A 220 -6.23 -0.16 -50.17
CA ASN A 220 -5.60 -1.45 -49.92
C ASN A 220 -5.23 -2.13 -51.24
N TRP A 221 -4.03 -1.85 -51.75
CA TRP A 221 -3.54 -2.38 -53.02
C TRP A 221 -3.58 -3.92 -53.11
N LYS A 222 -3.36 -4.61 -52.00
CA LYS A 222 -3.39 -6.08 -51.95
C LYS A 222 -4.81 -6.64 -52.09
N ALA A 223 -5.80 -5.98 -51.51
CA ALA A 223 -7.20 -6.35 -51.66
C ALA A 223 -7.76 -5.98 -53.04
N THR A 224 -7.38 -4.81 -53.55
CA THR A 224 -7.70 -4.33 -54.90
C THR A 224 -7.24 -5.33 -55.96
N ALA A 225 -5.99 -5.81 -55.87
CA ALA A 225 -5.43 -6.80 -56.79
C ALA A 225 -6.18 -8.15 -56.78
N ARG A 226 -6.80 -8.54 -55.66
CA ARG A 226 -7.54 -9.81 -55.54
C ARG A 226 -8.99 -9.71 -56.01
N ARG A 227 -9.64 -8.55 -55.83
CA ARG A 227 -11.06 -8.36 -56.17
C ARG A 227 -11.30 -7.69 -57.54
N GLY A 228 -10.27 -7.13 -58.16
CA GLY A 228 -10.39 -6.43 -59.44
C GLY A 228 -11.17 -5.11 -59.38
N LYS A 229 -11.41 -4.58 -58.18
CA LYS A 229 -12.07 -3.31 -57.90
C LYS A 229 -11.31 -2.58 -56.80
N LEU A 230 -11.30 -1.23 -56.82
CA LEU A 230 -10.62 -0.42 -55.82
C LEU A 230 -11.22 -0.67 -54.44
N MET A 231 -10.37 -1.09 -53.50
CA MET A 231 -10.72 -1.38 -52.12
C MET A 231 -10.04 -0.38 -51.18
N ALA A 232 -10.75 0.11 -50.17
CA ALA A 232 -10.22 1.00 -49.14
C ALA A 232 -10.26 0.33 -47.75
N ASN A 233 -9.23 0.60 -46.93
CA ASN A 233 -9.22 0.27 -45.52
C ASN A 233 -10.12 1.26 -44.78
N LEU A 234 -11.19 0.78 -44.16
CA LEU A 234 -11.96 1.57 -43.22
C LEU A 234 -11.31 1.48 -41.83
N PHE A 235 -11.15 2.64 -41.22
CA PHE A 235 -10.39 2.87 -40.01
C PHE A 235 -11.33 3.40 -38.92
N GLN A 236 -11.39 2.75 -37.76
CA GLN A 236 -12.20 3.18 -36.62
C GLN A 236 -11.42 4.17 -35.76
N ASP A 237 -12.04 5.32 -35.47
CA ASP A 237 -11.49 6.31 -34.54
C ASP A 237 -11.40 5.73 -33.11
N GLU A 238 -10.21 5.79 -32.53
CA GLU A 238 -10.00 5.47 -31.12
C GLU A 238 -10.60 6.62 -30.27
N ARG A 239 -11.89 6.51 -29.95
CA ARG A 239 -12.60 7.53 -29.15
C ARG A 239 -12.10 7.49 -27.71
N SER A 240 -11.61 8.63 -27.23
CA SER A 240 -11.27 8.82 -25.82
C SER A 240 -12.52 8.70 -24.96
N GLN A 241 -12.64 7.61 -24.20
CA GLN A 241 -13.79 7.38 -23.33
C GLN A 241 -13.62 8.05 -21.98
N GLN A 242 -14.75 8.33 -21.32
CA GLN A 242 -14.76 8.78 -19.93
C GLN A 242 -14.91 7.56 -19.01
N VAL A 243 -13.96 7.39 -18.09
CA VAL A 243 -13.95 6.34 -17.07
C VAL A 243 -14.06 7.01 -15.70
N TYR A 244 -15.16 6.77 -14.99
CA TYR A 244 -15.35 7.28 -13.63
C TYR A 244 -15.18 6.17 -12.61
N CYS A 245 -14.23 6.35 -11.69
CA CYS A 245 -14.18 5.58 -10.45
C CYS A 245 -15.18 6.20 -9.47
N ILE A 246 -16.18 5.44 -9.03
CA ILE A 246 -17.17 5.86 -8.05
C ILE A 246 -16.90 5.09 -6.77
N ILE A 247 -16.57 5.78 -5.68
CA ILE A 247 -16.20 5.16 -4.41
C ILE A 247 -17.27 5.47 -3.36
N ASP A 248 -17.89 4.41 -2.86
CA ASP A 248 -18.77 4.46 -1.69
C ASP A 248 -17.93 4.69 -0.41
N LYS A 249 -18.37 5.62 0.45
CA LYS A 249 -17.72 5.92 1.74
C LYS A 249 -18.58 5.52 2.95
N GLY A 250 -19.64 4.76 2.73
CA GLY A 250 -20.57 4.35 3.77
C GLY A 250 -19.97 3.34 4.75
N ARG A 251 -20.74 3.03 5.80
CA ARG A 251 -20.34 2.14 6.91
C ARG A 251 -19.68 0.83 6.46
N VAL A 252 -20.23 0.19 5.43
CA VAL A 252 -19.77 -1.14 4.96
C VAL A 252 -18.33 -1.08 4.43
N MET A 253 -17.92 0.07 3.90
CA MET A 253 -16.57 0.26 3.35
C MET A 253 -15.51 0.44 4.45
N ASN A 254 -15.93 0.58 5.71
CA ASN A 254 -15.04 0.64 6.88
C ASN A 254 -14.63 -0.74 7.41
N GLN A 255 -15.12 -1.83 6.80
CA GLN A 255 -14.73 -3.18 7.19
C GLN A 255 -13.22 -3.36 7.03
N PRO A 256 -12.51 -3.86 8.07
CA PRO A 256 -11.08 -4.11 7.98
C PRO A 256 -10.79 -5.39 7.20
N PHE A 257 -9.69 -5.35 6.45
CA PHE A 257 -9.09 -6.47 5.73
C PHE A 257 -7.58 -6.25 5.69
N GLU A 258 -6.78 -7.22 6.12
CA GLU A 258 -5.31 -7.08 6.20
C GLU A 258 -4.84 -5.76 6.85
N ASN A 259 -5.52 -5.34 7.94
CA ASN A 259 -5.27 -4.08 8.66
C ASN A 259 -5.59 -2.78 7.89
N MET A 260 -6.12 -2.86 6.66
CA MET A 260 -6.62 -1.75 5.86
C MET A 260 -8.15 -1.79 5.75
N THR A 261 -8.80 -0.68 5.37
CA THR A 261 -10.26 -0.70 5.12
C THR A 261 -10.56 -1.06 3.66
N LEU A 262 -11.75 -1.58 3.38
CA LEU A 262 -12.21 -1.78 1.98
C LEU A 262 -12.17 -0.47 1.17
N LEU A 263 -12.44 0.67 1.81
CA LEU A 263 -12.27 1.99 1.21
C LEU A 263 -10.82 2.21 0.73
N ASP A 264 -9.82 1.84 1.53
CA ASP A 264 -8.42 2.02 1.18
C ASP A 264 -8.02 1.17 -0.03
N HIS A 265 -8.54 -0.06 -0.12
CA HIS A 265 -8.37 -0.90 -1.30
C HIS A 265 -9.05 -0.30 -2.53
N ALA A 266 -10.27 0.22 -2.41
CA ALA A 266 -10.96 0.91 -3.51
C ALA A 266 -10.21 2.15 -3.99
N ILE A 267 -9.65 2.93 -3.06
CA ILE A 267 -8.84 4.12 -3.33
C ILE A 267 -7.56 3.73 -4.09
N ASN A 268 -6.87 2.69 -3.63
CA ASN A 268 -5.67 2.18 -4.29
C ASN A 268 -6.00 1.69 -5.71
N ALA A 269 -7.04 0.87 -5.88
CA ALA A 269 -7.48 0.38 -7.18
C ALA A 269 -7.88 1.52 -8.13
N SER A 270 -8.60 2.52 -7.64
CA SER A 270 -9.02 3.70 -8.40
C SER A 270 -7.83 4.53 -8.87
N LEU A 271 -6.81 4.72 -8.02
CA LEU A 271 -5.59 5.43 -8.39
C LEU A 271 -4.86 4.72 -9.55
N VAL A 272 -4.63 3.42 -9.41
CA VAL A 272 -3.92 2.65 -10.45
C VAL A 272 -4.72 2.62 -11.75
N LEU A 273 -6.02 2.39 -11.65
CA LEU A 273 -6.90 2.37 -12.82
C LEU A 273 -6.92 3.72 -13.54
N ALA A 274 -7.05 4.83 -12.82
CA ALA A 274 -7.04 6.16 -13.40
C ALA A 274 -5.73 6.44 -14.16
N ASN A 275 -4.58 6.05 -13.59
CA ASN A 275 -3.29 6.17 -14.24
C ASN A 275 -3.25 5.39 -15.55
N ILE A 276 -3.68 4.13 -15.54
CA ILE A 276 -3.68 3.26 -16.71
C ILE A 276 -4.67 3.78 -17.77
N ALA A 277 -5.85 4.25 -17.37
CA ALA A 277 -6.84 4.82 -18.28
C ALA A 277 -6.28 6.05 -19.01
N ILE A 278 -5.67 6.99 -18.29
CA ILE A 278 -5.02 8.18 -18.87
C ILE A 278 -3.91 7.77 -19.85
N LYS A 279 -3.06 6.79 -19.48
CA LYS A 279 -2.00 6.28 -20.37
C LYS A 279 -2.53 5.53 -21.59
N LYS A 280 -3.72 4.94 -21.52
CA LYS A 280 -4.43 4.33 -22.65
C LYS A 280 -5.35 5.32 -23.37
N TYR A 281 -5.05 6.62 -23.26
CA TYR A 281 -5.72 7.74 -23.95
C TYR A 281 -7.20 7.98 -23.58
N ASP A 282 -7.68 7.37 -22.50
CA ASP A 282 -9.00 7.66 -21.92
C ASP A 282 -8.93 8.82 -20.91
N LYS A 283 -10.09 9.33 -20.53
CA LYS A 283 -10.24 10.37 -19.51
C LYS A 283 -10.66 9.71 -18.20
N ALA A 284 -9.89 9.93 -17.13
CA ALA A 284 -10.22 9.40 -15.81
C ALA A 284 -10.92 10.45 -14.95
N GLY A 285 -12.04 10.10 -14.34
CA GLY A 285 -12.79 10.90 -13.37
C GLY A 285 -12.99 10.15 -12.06
N LEU A 286 -13.25 10.90 -11.00
CA LEU A 286 -13.47 10.36 -9.65
C LEU A 286 -14.76 10.92 -9.08
N ILE A 287 -15.56 10.06 -8.47
CA ILE A 287 -16.73 10.43 -7.70
C ILE A 287 -16.63 9.71 -6.37
N THR A 288 -16.79 10.44 -5.27
CA THR A 288 -16.90 9.83 -3.93
C THR A 288 -18.21 10.28 -3.34
N PHE A 289 -18.90 9.38 -2.63
CA PHE A 289 -20.19 9.71 -2.04
C PHE A 289 -20.32 9.09 -0.65
N ASP A 290 -21.01 9.81 0.22
CA ASP A 290 -21.49 9.33 1.51
C ASP A 290 -23.01 9.62 1.62
N GLU A 291 -23.53 9.67 2.84
CA GLU A 291 -24.92 10.01 3.14
C GLU A 291 -25.30 11.44 2.68
N GLU A 292 -24.41 12.42 2.86
CA GLU A 292 -24.76 13.84 2.74
C GLU A 292 -24.15 14.48 1.48
N GLN A 293 -22.97 14.01 1.09
CA GLN A 293 -22.13 14.67 0.11
C GLN A 293 -21.71 13.73 -1.01
N VAL A 294 -21.76 14.27 -2.24
CA VAL A 294 -21.14 13.65 -3.41
C VAL A 294 -20.06 14.62 -3.89
N GLN A 295 -18.80 14.21 -3.89
CA GLN A 295 -17.68 14.98 -4.44
C GLN A 295 -17.34 14.40 -5.82
N MET A 296 -17.00 15.26 -6.78
CA MET A 296 -16.71 14.84 -8.14
C MET A 296 -15.52 15.61 -8.72
N LEU A 297 -14.60 14.85 -9.31
CA LEU A 297 -13.54 15.33 -10.18
C LEU A 297 -13.90 14.88 -11.61
N PRO A 298 -14.26 15.82 -12.52
CA PRO A 298 -14.64 15.50 -13.89
C PRO A 298 -13.55 14.73 -14.66
N ALA A 299 -13.97 13.88 -15.59
CA ALA A 299 -13.05 13.07 -16.36
C ALA A 299 -12.14 13.92 -17.26
N SER A 300 -10.83 13.78 -17.08
CA SER A 300 -9.82 14.51 -17.84
C SER A 300 -8.56 13.67 -18.02
N ARG A 301 -7.74 14.08 -18.99
CA ARG A 301 -6.41 13.53 -19.27
C ARG A 301 -5.33 14.62 -19.35
N LYS A 302 -5.66 15.85 -18.94
CA LYS A 302 -4.74 17.00 -18.99
C LYS A 302 -3.55 16.78 -18.05
N SER A 303 -2.43 17.41 -18.33
CA SER A 303 -1.28 17.45 -17.42
C SER A 303 -1.70 17.95 -16.04
N GLY A 304 -1.15 17.34 -14.99
CA GLY A 304 -1.51 17.64 -13.60
C GLY A 304 -2.86 17.08 -13.11
N HIS A 305 -3.69 16.51 -13.98
CA HIS A 305 -4.97 15.91 -13.55
C HIS A 305 -4.79 14.76 -12.57
N MET A 306 -3.78 13.92 -12.80
CA MET A 306 -3.46 12.80 -11.93
C MET A 306 -3.08 13.23 -10.51
N LEU A 307 -2.39 14.37 -10.37
CA LEU A 307 -2.05 14.94 -9.07
C LEU A 307 -3.33 15.35 -8.30
N ARG A 308 -4.26 16.04 -8.97
CA ARG A 308 -5.57 16.39 -8.38
C ARG A 308 -6.39 15.15 -8.00
N PHE A 309 -6.34 14.11 -8.82
CA PHE A 309 -6.96 12.82 -8.55
C PHE A 309 -6.41 12.19 -7.27
N GLN A 310 -5.08 12.15 -7.13
CA GLN A 310 -4.38 11.63 -5.96
C GLN A 310 -4.68 12.46 -4.70
N GLU A 311 -4.69 13.79 -4.80
CA GLU A 311 -5.03 14.70 -3.70
C GLU A 311 -6.47 14.53 -3.22
N MET A 312 -7.43 14.38 -4.14
CA MET A 312 -8.82 14.11 -3.79
C MET A 312 -8.94 12.78 -3.06
N LEU A 313 -8.29 11.70 -3.55
CA LEU A 313 -8.28 10.38 -2.90
C LEU A 313 -7.64 10.40 -1.51
N TYR A 314 -6.53 11.13 -1.34
CA TYR A 314 -5.83 11.23 -0.05
C TYR A 314 -6.74 11.71 1.08
N ARG A 315 -7.66 12.64 0.77
CA ARG A 315 -8.58 13.26 1.74
C ARG A 315 -9.82 12.41 2.07
N GLN A 316 -10.00 11.26 1.43
CA GLN A 316 -11.20 10.44 1.64
C GLN A 316 -11.07 9.55 2.88
N SER A 317 -12.14 9.55 3.68
CA SER A 317 -12.35 8.71 4.86
C SER A 317 -13.76 8.15 4.86
N THR A 318 -13.97 7.05 5.57
CA THR A 318 -15.28 6.41 5.75
C THR A 318 -16.16 7.22 6.69
N ARG A 319 -17.47 7.10 6.51
CA ARG A 319 -18.50 7.59 7.42
C ARG A 319 -19.20 6.41 8.08
N PHE A 320 -19.81 6.65 9.24
CA PHE A 320 -20.51 5.61 10.00
C PHE A 320 -21.92 5.29 9.47
N LEU A 321 -22.47 6.15 8.61
CA LEU A 321 -23.83 6.05 8.08
C LEU A 321 -23.86 5.37 6.70
N GLU A 322 -25.04 4.96 6.25
CA GLU A 322 -25.23 4.37 4.91
C GLU A 322 -25.17 5.47 3.84
N SER A 323 -24.60 5.15 2.68
CA SER A 323 -24.46 6.11 1.58
C SER A 323 -25.75 6.32 0.80
N ASP A 324 -25.94 7.54 0.30
CA ASP A 324 -27.13 7.94 -0.45
C ASP A 324 -26.93 7.76 -1.96
N TYR A 325 -27.50 6.67 -2.48
CA TYR A 325 -27.44 6.32 -3.91
C TYR A 325 -28.37 7.18 -4.78
N GLU A 326 -29.41 7.77 -4.21
CA GLU A 326 -30.31 8.66 -4.92
C GLU A 326 -29.57 9.96 -5.26
N ARG A 327 -28.93 10.56 -4.25
CA ARG A 327 -28.10 11.76 -4.43
C ARG A 327 -26.94 11.53 -5.40
N LEU A 328 -26.29 10.36 -5.33
CA LEU A 328 -25.29 9.95 -6.32
C LEU A 328 -25.87 9.95 -7.75
N PHE A 329 -27.00 9.28 -7.95
CA PHE A 329 -27.64 9.16 -9.26
C PHE A 329 -28.04 10.54 -9.81
N LEU A 330 -28.66 11.39 -8.99
CA LEU A 330 -29.05 12.75 -9.38
C LEU A 330 -27.84 13.56 -9.85
N LYS A 331 -26.72 13.51 -9.10
CA LYS A 331 -25.50 14.24 -9.48
C LYS A 331 -24.89 13.70 -10.77
N LEU A 332 -24.84 12.38 -10.94
CA LEU A 332 -24.36 11.74 -12.18
C LEU A 332 -25.18 12.16 -13.38
N LYS A 333 -26.52 12.14 -13.27
CA LYS A 333 -27.43 12.53 -14.35
C LYS A 333 -27.18 13.96 -14.83
N HIS A 334 -26.81 14.87 -13.93
CA HIS A 334 -26.55 16.27 -14.28
C HIS A 334 -25.13 16.53 -14.79
N GLN A 335 -24.11 15.85 -14.26
CA GLN A 335 -22.70 16.17 -14.54
C GLN A 335 -22.02 15.22 -15.53
N VAL A 336 -22.51 13.99 -15.67
CA VAL A 336 -21.99 12.99 -16.61
C VAL A 336 -22.99 12.80 -17.74
N THR A 337 -22.96 13.71 -18.71
CA THR A 337 -23.92 13.72 -19.83
C THR A 337 -23.53 12.77 -20.96
N GLN A 338 -22.27 12.36 -21.04
CA GLN A 338 -21.77 11.44 -22.07
C GLN A 338 -21.80 10.00 -21.55
N ARG A 339 -22.10 9.05 -22.46
CA ARG A 339 -21.94 7.62 -22.16
C ARG A 339 -20.51 7.38 -21.69
N SER A 340 -20.39 6.76 -20.53
CA SER A 340 -19.14 6.62 -19.79
C SER A 340 -19.07 5.22 -19.21
N LEU A 341 -17.87 4.76 -18.86
CA LEU A 341 -17.68 3.61 -17.99
C LEU A 341 -17.74 4.08 -16.54
N LEU A 342 -18.70 3.59 -15.78
CA LEU A 342 -18.81 3.81 -14.35
C LEU A 342 -18.32 2.57 -13.62
N ILE A 343 -17.35 2.71 -12.74
CA ILE A 343 -16.81 1.64 -11.91
C ILE A 343 -17.13 1.96 -10.47
N LEU A 344 -18.17 1.31 -9.95
CA LEU A 344 -18.69 1.54 -8.61
C LEU A 344 -18.03 0.58 -7.62
N PHE A 345 -17.15 1.09 -6.79
CA PHE A 345 -16.58 0.39 -5.64
C PHE A 345 -17.52 0.54 -4.45
N THR A 346 -18.18 -0.55 -4.08
CA THR A 346 -19.12 -0.60 -2.96
C THR A 346 -19.20 -2.01 -2.40
N ASN A 347 -19.81 -2.18 -1.25
CA ASN A 347 -20.06 -3.49 -0.67
C ASN A 347 -21.49 -3.57 -0.14
N PHE A 348 -22.09 -4.76 -0.25
CA PHE A 348 -23.45 -5.05 0.21
C PHE A 348 -23.38 -6.10 1.31
N ASP A 349 -23.91 -5.80 2.50
CA ASP A 349 -23.93 -6.75 3.62
C ASP A 349 -24.88 -7.91 3.36
N THR A 350 -26.05 -7.63 2.77
CA THR A 350 -27.13 -8.59 2.52
C THR A 350 -27.80 -8.34 1.16
N VAL A 351 -28.51 -9.34 0.65
CA VAL A 351 -29.32 -9.22 -0.58
C VAL A 351 -30.33 -8.07 -0.46
N SER A 352 -31.01 -7.94 0.68
CA SER A 352 -31.99 -6.87 0.93
C SER A 352 -31.36 -5.48 0.88
N SER A 353 -30.14 -5.32 1.42
CA SER A 353 -29.42 -4.04 1.36
C SER A 353 -29.09 -3.63 -0.07
N MET A 354 -28.76 -4.60 -0.94
CA MET A 354 -28.53 -4.37 -2.36
C MET A 354 -29.84 -4.05 -3.08
N GLN A 355 -30.91 -4.78 -2.82
CA GLN A 355 -32.23 -4.56 -3.44
C GLN A 355 -32.76 -3.14 -3.21
N ARG A 356 -32.54 -2.56 -2.01
CA ARG A 356 -32.89 -1.15 -1.73
C ARG A 356 -32.17 -0.16 -2.65
N ARG A 357 -30.95 -0.48 -3.09
CA ARG A 357 -30.09 0.38 -3.92
C ARG A 357 -30.23 0.08 -5.42
N LEU A 358 -30.75 -1.11 -5.76
CA LEU A 358 -30.89 -1.61 -7.12
C LEU A 358 -31.63 -0.66 -8.09
N PRO A 359 -32.70 0.07 -7.70
CA PRO A 359 -33.36 1.03 -8.60
C PRO A 359 -32.41 2.10 -9.13
N TYR A 360 -31.56 2.65 -8.26
CA TYR A 360 -30.57 3.67 -8.63
C TYR A 360 -29.43 3.09 -9.46
N ILE A 361 -28.96 1.89 -9.11
CA ILE A 361 -27.95 1.15 -9.88
C ILE A 361 -28.45 0.88 -11.31
N LYS A 362 -29.70 0.42 -11.45
CA LYS A 362 -30.36 0.25 -12.75
C LYS A 362 -30.48 1.56 -13.52
N ALA A 363 -30.87 2.64 -12.85
CA ALA A 363 -31.00 3.95 -13.48
C ALA A 363 -29.66 4.46 -14.03
N MET A 364 -28.55 4.25 -13.31
CA MET A 364 -27.20 4.54 -13.80
C MET A 364 -26.82 3.66 -15.00
N ALA A 365 -27.12 2.36 -14.94
CA ALA A 365 -26.78 1.39 -15.98
C ALA A 365 -27.55 1.59 -17.31
N LYS A 366 -28.67 2.32 -17.30
CA LYS A 366 -29.40 2.67 -18.53
C LYS A 366 -28.60 3.60 -19.45
N ASN A 367 -27.90 4.58 -18.87
CA ASN A 367 -27.20 5.62 -19.64
C ASN A 367 -25.69 5.35 -19.78
N HIS A 368 -25.12 4.57 -18.87
CA HIS A 368 -23.68 4.31 -18.78
C HIS A 368 -23.39 2.82 -18.69
N LEU A 369 -22.20 2.40 -19.11
CA LEU A 369 -21.75 1.04 -18.83
C LEU A 369 -21.33 0.98 -17.36
N LEU A 370 -22.06 0.22 -16.55
CA LEU A 370 -21.81 0.13 -15.10
C LEU A 370 -21.14 -1.20 -14.75
N LEU A 371 -19.98 -1.11 -14.12
CA LEU A 371 -19.28 -2.19 -13.44
C LEU A 371 -19.36 -1.98 -11.93
N VAL A 372 -20.04 -2.87 -11.22
CA VAL A 372 -20.10 -2.86 -9.76
C VAL A 372 -19.00 -3.78 -9.23
N VAL A 373 -18.05 -3.21 -8.50
CA VAL A 373 -16.94 -3.90 -7.87
C VAL A 373 -17.23 -4.03 -6.39
N PHE A 374 -17.26 -5.27 -5.89
CA PHE A 374 -17.52 -5.60 -4.50
C PHE A 374 -16.57 -6.69 -4.00
N PHE A 375 -16.52 -6.82 -2.69
CA PHE A 375 -15.42 -7.48 -2.00
C PHE A 375 -15.84 -8.86 -1.50
N GLU A 376 -14.96 -9.83 -1.73
CA GLU A 376 -15.01 -11.15 -1.13
C GLU A 376 -14.15 -11.18 0.13
N ASN A 377 -14.68 -11.74 1.22
CA ASN A 377 -13.92 -11.89 2.46
C ASN A 377 -13.13 -13.21 2.43
N THR A 378 -11.81 -13.15 2.31
CA THR A 378 -10.96 -14.35 2.26
C THR A 378 -10.94 -15.12 3.59
N GLU A 379 -11.10 -14.46 4.74
CA GLU A 379 -11.20 -15.13 6.04
C GLU A 379 -12.42 -16.06 6.09
N THR A 380 -13.51 -15.68 5.40
CA THR A 380 -14.71 -16.51 5.27
C THR A 380 -14.42 -17.78 4.48
N LEU A 381 -13.64 -17.69 3.40
CA LEU A 381 -13.22 -18.85 2.61
C LEU A 381 -12.31 -19.78 3.42
N GLU A 382 -11.36 -19.23 4.18
CA GLU A 382 -10.48 -20.02 5.06
C GLU A 382 -11.29 -20.80 6.11
N LEU A 383 -12.29 -20.17 6.71
CA LEU A 383 -13.20 -20.82 7.67
C LEU A 383 -14.00 -21.96 7.04
N ILE A 384 -14.43 -21.81 5.78
CA ILE A 384 -15.16 -22.85 5.04
C ILE A 384 -14.28 -24.09 4.81
N HIS A 385 -13.01 -23.89 4.47
CA HIS A 385 -12.08 -24.99 4.18
C HIS A 385 -11.46 -25.65 5.42
N LYS A 386 -11.48 -24.97 6.57
CA LYS A 386 -10.97 -25.52 7.83
C LYS A 386 -11.79 -26.73 8.29
N LYS A 387 -11.11 -27.80 8.72
CA LYS A 387 -11.77 -28.96 9.34
C LYS A 387 -12.39 -28.55 10.68
N ALA A 388 -13.71 -28.75 10.82
CA ALA A 388 -14.43 -28.49 12.06
C ALA A 388 -14.13 -29.59 13.09
N ARG A 389 -13.82 -29.22 14.33
CA ARG A 389 -13.51 -30.18 15.42
C ARG A 389 -14.56 -30.16 16.54
N ASN A 390 -15.39 -29.13 16.61
CA ASN A 390 -16.42 -28.96 17.61
C ASN A 390 -17.67 -28.28 17.00
N THR A 391 -18.78 -28.25 17.76
CA THR A 391 -20.06 -27.63 17.33
C THR A 391 -19.91 -26.15 16.98
N HIS A 392 -19.05 -25.43 17.69
CA HIS A 392 -18.81 -24.01 17.45
C HIS A 392 -18.10 -23.75 16.10
N ASP A 393 -17.18 -24.62 15.70
CA ASP A 393 -16.56 -24.59 14.37
C ASP A 393 -17.59 -24.88 13.28
N VAL A 394 -18.51 -25.82 13.51
CA VAL A 394 -19.62 -26.11 12.59
C VAL A 394 -20.52 -24.87 12.43
N TYR A 395 -20.86 -24.20 13.53
CA TYR A 395 -21.65 -22.96 13.49
C TYR A 395 -20.93 -21.85 12.70
N ARG A 396 -19.65 -21.59 13.00
CA ARG A 396 -18.85 -20.59 12.27
C ARG A 396 -18.78 -20.89 10.78
N LYS A 397 -18.59 -22.16 10.41
CA LYS A 397 -18.57 -22.60 9.02
C LYS A 397 -19.92 -22.43 8.32
N MET A 398 -21.03 -22.73 9.00
CA MET A 398 -22.38 -22.53 8.46
C MET A 398 -22.68 -21.05 8.21
N VAL A 399 -22.31 -20.18 9.15
CA VAL A 399 -22.43 -18.72 8.97
C VAL A 399 -21.57 -18.23 7.81
N ALA A 400 -20.33 -18.72 7.70
CA ALA A 400 -19.43 -18.37 6.59
C ALA A 400 -20.00 -18.80 5.22
N GLU A 401 -20.52 -20.02 5.12
CA GLU A 401 -21.22 -20.52 3.93
C GLU A 401 -22.44 -19.66 3.57
N LYS A 402 -23.26 -19.29 4.56
CA LYS A 402 -24.42 -18.42 4.34
C LYS A 402 -24.00 -17.06 3.77
N VAL A 403 -22.96 -16.44 4.32
CA VAL A 403 -22.45 -15.14 3.83
C VAL A 403 -21.94 -15.26 2.40
N ARG A 404 -21.19 -16.33 2.06
CA ARG A 404 -20.75 -16.58 0.68
C ARG A 404 -21.93 -16.75 -0.27
N TYR A 405 -22.92 -17.55 0.12
CA TYR A 405 -24.12 -17.77 -0.67
C TYR A 405 -24.90 -16.47 -0.94
N GLU A 406 -25.05 -15.60 0.06
CA GLU A 406 -25.68 -14.28 -0.14
C GLU A 406 -24.91 -13.40 -1.13
N LYS A 407 -23.57 -13.44 -1.14
CA LYS A 407 -22.75 -12.74 -2.14
C LYS A 407 -22.97 -13.28 -3.55
N GLU A 408 -23.04 -14.59 -3.72
CA GLU A 408 -23.34 -15.22 -5.00
C GLU A 408 -24.73 -14.82 -5.51
N GLN A 409 -25.73 -14.76 -4.62
CA GLN A 409 -27.07 -14.27 -4.95
C GLN A 409 -27.07 -12.80 -5.39
N ILE A 410 -26.29 -11.94 -4.72
CA ILE A 410 -26.12 -10.54 -5.14
C ILE A 410 -25.54 -10.46 -6.55
N VAL A 411 -24.50 -11.25 -6.86
CA VAL A 411 -23.89 -11.31 -8.19
C VAL A 411 -24.92 -11.75 -9.23
N ALA A 412 -25.67 -12.81 -8.94
CA ALA A 412 -26.68 -13.36 -9.83
C ALA A 412 -27.80 -12.34 -10.11
N GLU A 413 -28.26 -11.63 -9.08
CA GLU A 413 -29.31 -10.61 -9.21
C GLU A 413 -28.82 -9.38 -10.00
N LEU A 414 -27.59 -8.89 -9.76
CA LEU A 414 -27.01 -7.82 -10.59
C LEU A 414 -26.91 -8.25 -12.06
N ARG A 415 -26.43 -9.46 -12.32
CA ARG A 415 -26.30 -10.02 -13.67
C ARG A 415 -27.64 -10.20 -14.36
N LYS A 416 -28.67 -10.66 -13.65
CA LYS A 416 -30.05 -10.78 -14.14
C LYS A 416 -30.59 -9.44 -14.64
N ASN A 417 -30.13 -8.34 -14.04
CA ASN A 417 -30.50 -6.99 -14.40
C ASN A 417 -29.52 -6.33 -15.41
N GLY A 418 -28.65 -7.11 -16.05
CA GLY A 418 -27.72 -6.63 -17.08
C GLY A 418 -26.56 -5.80 -16.55
N ILE A 419 -26.34 -5.77 -15.24
CA ILE A 419 -25.27 -4.99 -14.60
C ILE A 419 -24.02 -5.85 -14.52
N LEU A 420 -22.87 -5.31 -14.93
CA LEU A 420 -21.61 -6.01 -14.81
C LEU A 420 -21.16 -5.99 -13.35
N SER A 421 -20.68 -7.13 -12.87
CA SER A 421 -20.23 -7.32 -11.50
C SER A 421 -18.82 -7.90 -11.45
N LEU A 422 -18.01 -7.43 -10.51
CA LEU A 422 -16.70 -8.00 -10.18
C LEU A 422 -16.65 -8.27 -8.68
N LEU A 423 -16.71 -9.55 -8.31
CA LEU A 423 -16.42 -10.04 -6.96
C LEU A 423 -14.92 -10.34 -6.88
N SER A 424 -14.19 -9.67 -5.99
CA SER A 424 -12.75 -9.85 -5.84
C SER A 424 -12.33 -9.79 -4.37
N SER A 425 -11.27 -10.53 -4.02
CA SER A 425 -10.54 -10.28 -2.78
C SER A 425 -10.00 -8.83 -2.79
N PRO A 426 -9.87 -8.17 -1.62
CA PRO A 426 -9.28 -6.83 -1.55
C PRO A 426 -7.81 -6.79 -2.01
N ALA A 427 -7.07 -7.90 -1.85
CA ALA A 427 -5.69 -8.03 -2.31
C ALA A 427 -5.59 -7.99 -3.85
N ASP A 428 -6.48 -8.70 -4.56
CA ASP A 428 -6.46 -8.80 -6.02
C ASP A 428 -7.30 -7.73 -6.72
N LEU A 429 -8.02 -6.91 -5.94
CA LEU A 429 -8.98 -5.90 -6.43
C LEU A 429 -8.39 -5.02 -7.53
N THR A 430 -7.20 -4.49 -7.31
CA THR A 430 -6.52 -3.60 -8.26
C THR A 430 -6.28 -4.30 -9.59
N LEU A 431 -5.67 -5.48 -9.56
CA LEU A 431 -5.37 -6.26 -10.76
C LEU A 431 -6.64 -6.67 -11.50
N ASN A 432 -7.63 -7.21 -10.78
CA ASN A 432 -8.89 -7.67 -11.35
C ASN A 432 -9.70 -6.53 -11.97
N THR A 433 -9.69 -5.35 -11.35
CA THR A 433 -10.36 -4.16 -11.90
C THR A 433 -9.68 -3.68 -13.19
N ILE A 434 -8.35 -3.64 -13.21
CA ILE A 434 -7.58 -3.27 -14.41
C ILE A 434 -7.86 -4.25 -15.55
N ASN A 435 -7.80 -5.55 -15.26
CA ASN A 435 -8.07 -6.61 -16.24
C ASN A 435 -9.48 -6.46 -16.80
N ARG A 436 -10.47 -6.21 -15.94
CA ARG A 436 -11.84 -6.02 -16.37
C ARG A 436 -11.99 -4.79 -17.26
N TYR A 437 -11.37 -3.66 -16.90
CA TYR A 437 -11.34 -2.46 -17.75
C TYR A 437 -10.72 -2.73 -19.13
N LEU A 438 -9.55 -3.39 -19.16
CA LEU A 438 -8.86 -3.72 -20.42
C LEU A 438 -9.69 -4.69 -21.27
N GLU A 439 -10.38 -5.64 -20.66
CA GLU A 439 -11.30 -6.55 -21.34
C GLU A 439 -12.50 -5.80 -21.95
N LEU A 440 -13.12 -4.87 -21.20
CA LEU A 440 -14.22 -4.06 -21.71
C LEU A 440 -13.78 -3.22 -22.92
N LYS A 441 -12.57 -2.63 -22.83
CA LYS A 441 -11.96 -1.87 -23.94
C LYS A 441 -11.67 -2.75 -25.14
N ALA A 442 -11.08 -3.93 -24.94
CA ALA A 442 -10.75 -4.86 -26.02
C ALA A 442 -11.99 -5.42 -26.74
N ARG A 443 -13.14 -5.48 -26.06
CA ARG A 443 -14.42 -5.89 -26.65
C ARG A 443 -15.17 -4.76 -27.35
N GLY A 444 -14.63 -3.53 -27.37
CA GLY A 444 -15.29 -2.35 -27.95
C GLY A 444 -16.56 -1.93 -27.21
N MET A 445 -16.74 -2.36 -25.94
CA MET A 445 -17.86 -1.91 -25.11
C MET A 445 -17.67 -0.49 -24.59
N ILE A 446 -16.41 -0.02 -24.60
CA ILE A 446 -15.95 1.32 -24.29
C ILE A 446 -14.97 1.73 -25.39
#